data_AF-A0A179C0X4-F1
#
_entry.id   AF-A0A179C0X4-F1
#
_cell.length_a   1.000
_cell.length_b   1.000
_cell.length_c   1.000
_cell.angle_alpha   90.00
_cell.angle_beta   90.00
_cell.angle_gamma   90.00
#
_symmetry.space_group_name_H-M   'P 1'
#
loop_
_entity.id
_entity.type
_entity.pdbx_description
1 polymer ?
#
loop_
_entity_poly.entity_id
_entity_poly.type
_entity_poly.pdbx_seq_one_letter_code
_entity_poly.pdbx_strand_id
1 'polypeptide(L)'
;MATLRQTCAALDEVLRLPPSSARGHAQRLRLAGVLPASQGYPGQISSEHIAAILVAITVGSPLVDDYLNLKPGTGGPTFGKVLAGLVEKPFDLLELQIETLAPGASVTFRGPDRGVQAISFYPPAPKPRPAFDREVRIGPEVFIKLAAAIANAPEVRAGRPRLRDRYTRT
;
A
#
# COMPACT_ATOMS: atom_id res chain seq x y z
N MET A 1 14.09 7.27 -0.09
CA MET A 1 12.70 6.84 0.17
C MET A 1 11.79 8.07 0.28
N ALA A 2 10.60 8.00 -0.31
CA ALA A 2 9.64 9.11 -0.34
C ALA A 2 8.98 9.35 1.04
N THR A 3 8.50 10.58 1.27
CA THR A 3 7.63 10.89 2.41
C THR A 3 6.24 10.26 2.25
N LEU A 4 5.49 10.17 3.36
CA LEU A 4 4.06 9.85 3.32
C LEU A 4 3.28 10.75 2.34
N ARG A 5 3.55 12.07 2.32
CA ARG A 5 2.84 13.00 1.44
C ARG A 5 3.10 12.71 -0.04
N GLN A 6 4.35 12.49 -0.41
CA GLN A 6 4.73 12.14 -1.78
C GLN A 6 4.13 10.80 -2.19
N THR A 7 4.16 9.82 -1.27
CA THR A 7 3.60 8.49 -1.51
C THR A 7 2.08 8.52 -1.69
N CYS A 8 1.36 9.30 -0.87
CA CYS A 8 -0.08 9.50 -1.06
C CYS A 8 -0.40 10.16 -2.40
N ALA A 9 0.38 11.15 -2.81
CA ALA A 9 0.21 11.80 -4.11
C ALA A 9 0.46 10.83 -5.27
N ALA A 10 1.52 10.02 -5.19
CA ALA A 10 1.79 8.97 -6.16
C ALA A 10 0.67 7.92 -6.22
N LEU A 11 0.09 7.53 -5.08
CA LEU A 11 -1.05 6.62 -5.03
C LEU A 11 -2.30 7.22 -5.68
N ASP A 12 -2.62 8.49 -5.40
CA ASP A 12 -3.73 9.19 -6.05
C ASP A 12 -3.56 9.18 -7.58
N GLU A 13 -2.35 9.45 -8.06
CA GLU A 13 -2.04 9.46 -9.50
C GLU A 13 -2.13 8.06 -10.14
N VAL A 14 -1.43 7.06 -9.57
CA VAL A 14 -1.33 5.72 -10.15
C VAL A 14 -2.68 5.01 -10.18
N LEU A 15 -3.47 5.17 -9.12
CA LEU A 15 -4.80 4.58 -8.99
C LEU A 15 -5.90 5.46 -9.60
N ARG A 16 -5.55 6.62 -10.16
CA ARG A 16 -6.48 7.61 -10.73
C ARG A 16 -7.59 8.02 -9.76
N LEU A 17 -7.25 8.21 -8.49
CA LEU A 17 -8.18 8.64 -7.45
C LEU A 17 -8.38 10.15 -7.50
N PRO A 18 -9.51 10.67 -6.95
CA PRO A 18 -9.65 12.09 -6.71
C PRO A 18 -8.48 12.62 -5.85
N PRO A 19 -8.01 13.86 -6.08
CA PRO A 19 -6.88 14.41 -5.35
C PRO A 19 -7.06 14.37 -3.83
N SER A 20 -6.02 13.96 -3.10
CA SER A 20 -6.01 13.82 -1.63
C SER A 20 -6.83 12.66 -1.05
N SER A 21 -7.31 11.73 -1.89
CA SER A 21 -8.04 10.54 -1.41
C SER A 21 -7.15 9.65 -0.53
N ALA A 22 -5.98 9.25 -1.04
CA ALA A 22 -5.00 8.45 -0.29
C ALA A 22 -4.57 9.16 1.00
N ARG A 23 -4.48 10.50 0.97
CA ARG A 23 -4.17 11.30 2.17
C ARG A 23 -5.24 11.19 3.24
N GLY A 24 -6.52 11.20 2.86
CA GLY A 24 -7.63 11.01 3.78
C GLY A 24 -7.60 9.64 4.45
N HIS A 25 -7.30 8.58 3.68
CA HIS A 25 -7.09 7.24 4.22
C HIS A 25 -5.89 7.17 5.17
N ALA A 26 -4.75 7.75 4.79
CA ALA A 26 -3.57 7.81 5.64
C ALA A 26 -3.83 8.57 6.96
N GLN A 27 -4.60 9.65 6.94
CA GLN A 27 -5.00 10.36 8.16
C GLN A 27 -5.86 9.49 9.07
N ARG A 28 -6.85 8.78 8.53
CA ARG A 28 -7.67 7.83 9.31
C ARG A 28 -6.83 6.70 9.91
N LEU A 29 -5.89 6.15 9.14
CA LEU A 29 -4.97 5.11 9.63
C LEU A 29 -4.03 5.62 10.72
N ARG A 30 -3.60 6.88 10.66
CA ARG A 30 -2.84 7.51 11.76
C ARG A 30 -3.66 7.61 13.03
N LEU A 31 -4.92 8.03 12.93
CA LEU A 31 -5.83 8.11 14.08
C LEU A 31 -6.11 6.74 14.68
N ALA A 32 -6.12 5.69 13.85
CA ALA A 32 -6.25 4.29 14.29
C ALA A 32 -4.95 3.68 14.85
N GLY A 33 -3.83 4.41 14.83
CA GLY A 33 -2.53 3.91 15.30
C GLY A 33 -1.80 2.96 14.34
N VAL A 34 -2.32 2.73 13.14
CA VAL A 34 -1.72 1.88 12.10
C VAL A 34 -0.53 2.57 11.42
N LEU A 35 -0.59 3.90 11.29
CA LEU A 35 0.50 4.72 10.75
C LEU A 35 1.11 5.61 11.83
N PRO A 36 2.43 5.87 11.79
CA PRO A 36 3.09 6.73 12.75
C PRO A 36 2.57 8.16 12.68
N ALA A 37 2.35 8.74 13.86
CA ALA A 37 1.87 10.10 14.07
C ALA A 37 3.03 11.10 14.29
N SER A 38 4.14 10.96 13.56
CA SER A 38 5.24 11.92 13.67
C SER A 38 4.83 13.29 13.13
N GLN A 39 4.71 14.27 14.03
CA GLN A 39 4.55 15.68 13.67
C GLN A 39 5.94 16.32 13.46
N GLY A 40 6.03 17.25 12.52
CA GLY A 40 7.22 18.10 12.35
C GLY A 40 8.44 17.45 11.67
N TYR A 41 8.45 16.15 11.44
CA TYR A 41 9.51 15.47 10.69
C TYR A 41 8.93 14.77 9.46
N PRO A 42 9.45 15.01 8.25
CA PRO A 42 9.05 14.26 7.09
C PRO A 42 9.68 12.85 7.16
N GLY A 43 9.05 11.98 7.95
CA GLY A 43 9.46 10.58 8.10
C GLY A 43 9.34 9.83 6.78
N GLN A 44 10.32 8.98 6.50
CA GLN A 44 10.24 7.99 5.43
C GLN A 44 9.13 6.98 5.76
N ILE A 45 8.37 6.59 4.75
CA ILE A 45 7.30 5.60 4.90
C ILE A 45 7.84 4.19 4.62
N SER A 46 7.50 3.22 5.47
CA SER A 46 7.83 1.81 5.25
C SER A 46 6.89 1.19 4.20
N SER A 47 7.33 0.07 3.61
CA SER A 47 6.51 -0.76 2.71
C SER A 47 5.23 -1.25 3.38
N GLU A 48 5.27 -1.60 4.67
CA GLU A 48 4.10 -1.99 5.47
C GLU A 48 3.04 -0.88 5.54
N HIS A 49 3.46 0.37 5.72
CA HIS A 49 2.55 1.51 5.73
C HIS A 49 1.93 1.76 4.34
N ILE A 50 2.69 1.56 3.27
CA ILE A 50 2.17 1.66 1.89
C ILE A 50 1.12 0.57 1.65
N ALA A 51 1.41 -0.67 2.04
CA ALA A 51 0.49 -1.78 1.96
C ALA A 51 -0.81 -1.49 2.72
N ALA A 52 -0.73 -0.95 3.95
CA ALA A 52 -1.89 -0.55 4.74
C ALA A 52 -2.74 0.53 4.03
N ILE A 53 -2.11 1.52 3.39
CA ILE A 53 -2.83 2.57 2.64
C ILE A 53 -3.52 1.97 1.40
N LEU A 54 -2.85 1.08 0.65
CA LEU A 54 -3.45 0.38 -0.50
C LEU A 54 -4.69 -0.42 -0.09
N VAL A 55 -4.60 -1.17 1.01
CA VAL A 55 -5.75 -1.88 1.58
C VAL A 55 -6.84 -0.88 1.98
N ALA A 56 -6.50 0.22 2.67
CA ALA A 56 -7.49 1.21 3.09
C ALA A 56 -8.24 1.86 1.93
N ILE A 57 -7.58 2.04 0.77
CA ILE A 57 -8.20 2.58 -0.44
C ILE A 57 -9.20 1.57 -1.04
N THR A 58 -8.88 0.28 -1.01
CA THR A 58 -9.72 -0.77 -1.62
C THR A 58 -10.94 -1.13 -0.79
N VAL A 59 -10.78 -1.30 0.52
CA VAL A 59 -11.84 -1.82 1.41
C VAL A 59 -12.36 -0.79 2.41
N GLY A 60 -11.73 0.38 2.49
CA GLY A 60 -12.04 1.42 3.47
C GLY A 60 -11.20 1.30 4.74
N SER A 61 -10.86 2.45 5.34
CA SER A 61 -9.99 2.54 6.53
C SER A 61 -10.45 1.71 7.75
N PRO A 62 -11.74 1.59 8.08
CA PRO A 62 -12.18 0.84 9.26
C PRO A 62 -11.89 -0.67 9.21
N LEU A 63 -11.75 -1.24 8.01
CA LEU A 63 -11.58 -2.69 7.83
C LEU A 63 -10.11 -3.10 7.69
N VAL A 64 -9.17 -2.15 7.68
CA VAL A 64 -7.77 -2.43 7.28
C VAL A 64 -7.13 -3.51 8.13
N ASP A 65 -7.34 -3.49 9.45
CA ASP A 65 -6.77 -4.51 10.34
C ASP A 65 -7.32 -5.92 10.08
N ASP A 66 -8.59 -6.05 9.66
CA ASP A 66 -9.18 -7.34 9.29
C ASP A 66 -8.45 -7.94 8.08
N TYR A 67 -7.98 -7.10 7.15
CA TYR A 67 -7.28 -7.54 5.94
C TYR A 67 -5.78 -7.75 6.19
N LEU A 68 -5.11 -6.84 6.89
CA LEU A 68 -3.67 -6.96 7.16
C LEU A 68 -3.32 -8.23 7.95
N ASN A 69 -4.25 -8.72 8.76
CA ASN A 69 -4.09 -9.90 9.60
C ASN A 69 -4.63 -11.20 8.97
N LEU A 70 -5.13 -11.17 7.72
CA LEU A 70 -5.53 -12.40 7.03
C LEU A 70 -4.34 -13.36 6.92
N LYS A 71 -4.63 -14.65 7.06
CA LYS A 71 -3.61 -15.70 7.02
C LYS A 71 -3.87 -16.67 5.87
N PRO A 72 -2.81 -17.22 5.26
CA PRO A 72 -2.96 -18.29 4.30
C PRO A 72 -3.45 -19.57 4.99
N GLY A 73 -4.26 -20.36 4.28
CA GLY A 73 -4.76 -21.64 4.79
C GLY A 73 -3.66 -22.66 5.12
N THR A 74 -2.50 -22.54 4.46
CA THR A 74 -1.32 -23.38 4.65
C THR A 74 -0.42 -22.93 5.83
N GLY A 75 -0.76 -21.84 6.51
CA GLY A 75 0.16 -21.17 7.44
C GLY A 75 1.21 -20.31 6.73
N GLY A 76 1.82 -19.36 7.45
CA GLY A 76 2.83 -18.44 6.89
C GLY A 76 2.63 -16.97 7.28
N PRO A 77 3.27 -16.03 6.56
CA PRO A 77 3.13 -14.60 6.80
C PRO A 77 1.70 -14.12 6.53
N THR A 78 1.29 -13.04 7.22
CA THR A 78 -0.02 -12.43 6.98
C THR A 78 -0.07 -11.73 5.63
N PHE A 79 -1.27 -11.47 5.14
CA PHE A 79 -1.49 -10.73 3.91
C PHE A 79 -0.75 -9.38 3.90
N GLY A 80 -0.79 -8.63 5.02
CA GLY A 80 -0.07 -7.36 5.14
C GLY A 80 1.44 -7.49 4.94
N LYS A 81 2.05 -8.55 5.47
CA LYS A 81 3.49 -8.81 5.30
C LYS A 81 3.84 -9.21 3.87
N VAL A 82 3.03 -10.05 3.24
CA VAL A 82 3.24 -10.43 1.83
C VAL A 82 3.11 -9.21 0.93
N LEU A 83 2.08 -8.39 1.15
CA LEU A 83 1.86 -7.16 0.39
C LEU A 83 3.01 -6.15 0.55
N ALA A 84 3.53 -5.98 1.78
CA ALA A 84 4.70 -5.14 2.03
C ALA A 84 5.94 -5.64 1.25
N GLY A 85 6.20 -6.94 1.23
CA GLY A 85 7.28 -7.53 0.44
C GLY A 85 7.13 -7.27 -1.07
N LEU A 86 5.90 -7.24 -1.58
CA LEU A 86 5.61 -6.92 -2.99
C LEU A 86 5.73 -5.43 -3.30
N VAL A 87 5.49 -4.54 -2.33
CA VAL A 87 5.82 -3.12 -2.48
C VAL A 87 7.33 -2.93 -2.67
N GLU A 88 8.16 -3.74 -1.98
CA GLU A 88 9.62 -3.71 -2.14
C GLU A 88 10.10 -4.39 -3.43
N LYS A 89 9.37 -5.41 -3.89
CA LYS A 89 9.65 -6.16 -5.13
C LYS A 89 8.48 -6.06 -6.11
N PRO A 90 8.23 -4.87 -6.68
CA PRO A 90 7.03 -4.60 -7.48
C PRO A 90 6.93 -5.47 -8.74
N PHE A 91 8.06 -5.96 -9.27
CA PHE A 91 8.11 -6.79 -10.47
C PHE A 91 7.75 -8.26 -10.24
N ASP A 92 7.70 -8.70 -8.97
CA ASP A 92 7.31 -10.07 -8.64
C ASP A 92 5.79 -10.22 -8.60
N LEU A 93 5.03 -9.15 -8.40
CA LEU A 93 3.57 -9.20 -8.46
C LEU A 93 3.09 -9.56 -9.87
N LEU A 94 2.09 -10.43 -9.96
CA LEU A 94 1.38 -10.74 -11.21
C LEU A 94 -0.09 -10.35 -11.12
N GLU A 95 -0.75 -10.58 -9.98
CA GLU A 95 -2.13 -10.16 -9.74
C GLU A 95 -2.40 -10.09 -8.24
N LEU A 96 -3.14 -9.06 -7.81
CA LEU A 96 -3.68 -8.93 -6.46
C LEU A 96 -5.20 -8.81 -6.55
N GLN A 97 -5.92 -9.67 -5.85
CA GLN A 97 -7.38 -9.62 -5.75
C GLN A 97 -7.76 -9.42 -4.28
N ILE A 98 -8.67 -8.48 -4.03
CA ILE A 98 -9.18 -8.18 -2.69
C ILE A 98 -10.69 -8.25 -2.74
N GLU A 99 -11.28 -9.18 -1.99
CA GLU A 99 -12.73 -9.21 -1.76
C GLU A 99 -13.11 -8.00 -0.92
N THR A 100 -14.18 -7.29 -1.27
CA THR A 100 -14.58 -6.05 -0.58
C THR A 100 -15.75 -6.21 0.36
N LEU A 101 -16.52 -7.30 0.22
CA LEU A 101 -17.73 -7.56 1.01
C LEU A 101 -17.47 -8.48 2.21
N ALA A 102 -16.46 -9.34 2.09
CA ALA A 102 -15.99 -10.21 3.15
C ALA A 102 -14.46 -10.18 3.15
N PRO A 103 -13.80 -10.21 4.33
CA PRO A 103 -12.35 -10.26 4.38
C PRO A 103 -11.83 -11.51 3.66
N GLY A 104 -11.12 -11.28 2.56
CA GLY A 104 -10.55 -12.29 1.69
C GLY A 104 -9.64 -11.61 0.69
N ALA A 105 -8.50 -12.23 0.39
CA ALA A 105 -7.58 -11.72 -0.62
C ALA A 105 -6.84 -12.87 -1.28
N SER A 106 -6.46 -12.69 -2.53
CA SER A 106 -5.56 -13.60 -3.23
C SER A 106 -4.42 -12.81 -3.87
N VAL A 107 -3.24 -13.41 -3.90
CA VAL A 107 -2.05 -12.81 -4.51
C VAL A 107 -1.38 -13.85 -5.37
N THR A 108 -1.19 -13.49 -6.63
CA THR A 108 -0.38 -14.25 -7.60
C THR A 108 0.91 -13.49 -7.83
N PHE A 109 2.05 -14.16 -7.64
CA PHE A 109 3.37 -13.54 -7.72
C PHE A 109 4.45 -14.54 -8.13
N ARG A 110 5.64 -14.04 -8.47
CA ARG A 110 6.82 -14.86 -8.76
C ARG A 110 7.55 -15.19 -7.46
N GLY A 111 7.65 -16.49 -7.17
CA GLY A 111 8.38 -17.02 -6.02
C GLY A 111 9.90 -16.86 -6.15
N PRO A 112 10.66 -17.24 -5.10
CA PRO A 112 12.12 -17.16 -5.09
C PRO A 112 12.78 -18.04 -6.16
N ASP A 113 12.11 -19.11 -6.58
CA ASP A 113 12.47 -20.02 -7.67
C ASP A 113 12.06 -19.49 -9.06
N ARG A 114 11.50 -18.27 -9.13
CA ARG A 114 10.84 -17.67 -10.31
C ARG A 114 9.60 -18.43 -10.79
N GLY A 115 9.14 -19.43 -10.04
CA GLY A 115 7.87 -20.10 -10.27
C GLY A 115 6.71 -19.17 -9.98
N VAL A 116 5.58 -19.38 -10.66
CA VAL A 116 4.34 -18.66 -10.35
C VAL A 116 3.71 -19.30 -9.12
N GLN A 117 3.43 -18.49 -8.10
CA GLN A 117 2.78 -18.91 -6.87
C GLN A 117 1.49 -18.11 -6.67
N ALA A 118 0.47 -18.77 -6.13
CA ALA A 118 -0.78 -18.14 -5.74
C ALA A 118 -1.06 -18.44 -4.27
N ILE A 119 -1.30 -17.40 -3.48
CA ILE A 119 -1.65 -17.53 -2.07
C ILE A 119 -3.03 -16.91 -1.85
N SER A 120 -3.93 -17.66 -1.24
CA SER A 120 -5.23 -17.18 -0.79
C SER A 120 -5.22 -16.96 0.72
N PHE A 121 -5.75 -15.83 1.15
CA PHE A 121 -5.76 -15.37 2.52
C PHE A 121 -7.19 -15.31 3.06
N TYR A 122 -7.37 -15.84 4.26
CA TYR A 122 -8.67 -16.02 4.90
C TYR A 122 -8.69 -15.37 6.29
N PRO A 123 -9.89 -14.99 6.77
CA PRO A 123 -10.03 -14.48 8.12
C PRO A 123 -9.75 -15.60 9.12
N PRO A 124 -9.17 -15.28 10.29
CA PRO A 124 -8.82 -16.28 11.30
C PRO A 124 -10.05 -16.97 11.91
N ALA A 125 -11.21 -16.30 11.86
CA ALA A 125 -12.50 -16.85 12.26
C ALA A 125 -13.45 -16.85 11.06
N PRO A 126 -14.31 -17.88 10.92
CA PRO A 126 -15.34 -17.89 9.88
C PRO A 126 -16.23 -16.65 9.99
N LYS A 127 -16.35 -15.90 8.89
CA LYS A 127 -17.28 -14.78 8.75
C LYS A 127 -18.35 -15.15 7.71
N PRO A 128 -19.64 -14.85 7.95
CA PRO A 128 -20.69 -15.11 6.98
C PRO A 128 -20.40 -14.35 5.68
N ARG A 129 -20.55 -15.05 4.55
CA ARG A 129 -20.33 -14.48 3.21
C ARG A 129 -21.68 -14.20 2.54
N PRO A 130 -21.83 -13.06 1.86
CA PRO A 130 -23.00 -12.81 1.01
C PRO A 130 -23.01 -13.78 -0.19
N ALA A 131 -24.17 -13.94 -0.82
CA ALA A 131 -24.33 -14.81 -1.98
C ALA A 131 -23.75 -14.24 -3.30
N PHE A 132 -23.22 -13.01 -3.25
CA PHE A 132 -22.65 -12.32 -4.39
C PHE A 132 -21.24 -11.83 -4.04
N ASP A 133 -20.36 -11.85 -5.04
CA ASP A 133 -18.98 -11.43 -4.88
C ASP A 133 -18.76 -10.02 -5.43
N ARG A 134 -17.89 -9.27 -4.76
CA ARG A 134 -17.36 -8.00 -5.25
C ARG A 134 -15.90 -7.92 -4.89
N GLU A 135 -15.06 -7.90 -5.90
CA GLU A 135 -13.61 -7.86 -5.77
C GLU A 135 -13.00 -6.66 -6.48
N VAL A 136 -11.86 -6.21 -5.97
CA VAL A 136 -10.97 -5.26 -6.63
C VAL A 136 -9.74 -6.01 -7.09
N ARG A 137 -9.41 -5.87 -8.38
CA ARG A 137 -8.20 -6.44 -8.97
C ARG A 137 -7.18 -5.34 -9.22
N ILE A 138 -5.95 -5.57 -8.76
CA ILE A 138 -4.81 -4.69 -8.94
C ILE A 138 -3.75 -5.46 -9.71
N GLY A 139 -3.43 -4.98 -10.91
CA GLY A 139 -2.38 -5.56 -11.74
C GLY A 139 -0.97 -5.08 -11.37
N PRO A 140 0.06 -5.70 -11.97
CA PRO A 140 1.46 -5.38 -11.69
C PRO A 140 1.82 -3.94 -12.08
N GLU A 141 1.14 -3.39 -13.08
CA GLU A 141 1.36 -2.03 -13.57
C GLU A 141 1.18 -0.97 -12.46
N VAL A 142 0.29 -1.20 -11.50
CA VAL A 142 0.08 -0.29 -10.37
C VAL A 142 1.31 -0.29 -9.47
N PHE A 143 1.82 -1.46 -9.11
CA PHE A 143 2.99 -1.58 -8.23
C PHE A 143 4.26 -1.06 -8.91
N ILE A 144 4.44 -1.36 -10.19
CA ILE A 144 5.58 -0.87 -10.98
C ILE A 144 5.55 0.65 -11.10
N LYS A 145 4.40 1.24 -11.44
CA LYS A 145 4.27 2.71 -11.54
C LYS A 145 4.42 3.38 -10.18
N LEU A 146 3.89 2.79 -9.12
CA LEU A 146 4.05 3.29 -7.76
C LEU A 146 5.52 3.29 -7.34
N ALA A 147 6.25 2.20 -7.60
CA ALA A 147 7.67 2.10 -7.32
C ALA A 147 8.48 3.15 -8.11
N ALA A 148 8.17 3.34 -9.40
CA ALA A 148 8.81 4.37 -10.21
C ALA A 148 8.52 5.80 -9.69
N ALA A 149 7.27 6.08 -9.31
CA ALA A 149 6.88 7.38 -8.76
C ALA A 149 7.55 7.67 -7.40
N ILE A 150 7.68 6.65 -6.54
CA ILE A 150 8.39 6.75 -5.26
C ILE A 150 9.90 6.95 -5.48
N ALA A 151 10.49 6.26 -6.45
CA ALA A 151 11.91 6.39 -6.78
C ALA A 151 12.24 7.77 -7.38
N ASN A 152 11.34 8.33 -8.19
CA ASN A 152 11.49 9.66 -8.80
C ASN A 152 11.06 10.81 -7.88
N ALA A 153 10.57 10.53 -6.68
CA ALA A 153 10.13 11.56 -5.75
C ALA A 153 11.32 12.44 -5.33
N PRO A 154 11.16 13.77 -5.31
CA PRO A 154 12.26 14.68 -4.97
C PRO A 154 12.75 14.44 -3.54
N GLU A 155 14.05 14.59 -3.32
CA GLU A 155 14.64 14.41 -2.00
C GLU A 155 14.01 15.31 -0.95
N VAL A 156 13.75 14.72 0.20
CA VAL A 156 13.09 15.35 1.34
C VAL A 156 14.10 16.24 2.06
N ARG A 157 14.23 17.48 1.63
CA ARG A 157 15.07 18.45 2.33
C ARG A 157 14.36 18.96 3.58
N ALA A 158 14.82 18.51 4.75
CA ALA A 158 14.46 19.12 6.02
C ALA A 158 15.16 20.49 6.14
N GLY A 159 14.54 21.56 5.61
CA GLY A 159 15.07 22.91 5.78
C GLY A 159 14.55 23.94 4.77
N ARG A 160 14.57 25.21 5.19
CA ARG A 160 14.35 26.36 4.29
C ARG A 160 15.48 26.37 3.24
N PRO A 161 15.20 26.60 1.95
CA PRO A 161 16.25 26.78 0.95
C PRO A 161 17.23 27.85 1.42
N ARG A 162 18.55 27.58 1.38
CA ARG A 162 19.53 28.61 1.70
C ARG A 162 19.38 29.72 0.67
N LEU A 163 19.45 30.99 1.09
CA LEU A 163 19.29 32.16 0.20
C LEU A 163 20.18 32.10 -1.06
N ARG A 164 21.34 31.43 -0.97
CA ARG A 164 22.26 31.20 -2.09
C ARG A 164 21.70 30.32 -3.22
N ASP A 165 20.75 29.43 -2.93
CA ASP A 165 20.16 28.52 -3.93
C ASP A 165 19.08 29.23 -4.78
N ARG A 166 18.66 30.45 -4.40
CA ARG A 166 17.75 31.28 -5.22
C ARG A 166 18.42 31.89 -6.45
N TYR A 167 19.74 32.09 -6.40
CA TYR A 167 20.48 32.81 -7.43
C TYR A 167 21.19 31.90 -8.45
N THR A 168 21.06 30.57 -8.32
CA THR A 168 21.73 29.60 -9.19
C THR A 168 20.86 29.12 -10.37
N ARG A 169 19.70 29.73 -10.58
CA ARG A 169 18.90 29.55 -11.80
C ARG A 169 18.95 30.84 -12.63
N THR A 170 20.05 31.03 -13.34
CA THR A 170 20.17 31.88 -14.53
C THR A 170 20.85 31.05 -15.60
#